data_AF-A0A940T9E5-F1
#
_entry.id   AF-A0A940T9E5-F1
#
_cell.length_a   1.000
_cell.length_b   1.000
_cell.length_c   1.000
_cell.angle_alpha   90.00
_cell.angle_beta   90.00
_cell.angle_gamma   90.00
#
_symmetry.space_group_name_H-M   'P 1'
#
loop_
_entity.id
_entity.type
_entity.pdbx_description
1 polymer ?
#
loop_
_entity_poly.entity_id
_entity_poly.type
_entity_poly.pdbx_seq_one_letter_code
_entity_poly.pdbx_strand_id
1 'polypeptide(L)'
;MGASGSGKSFSATAADILKLKKDKENKRSEAVSKAVSKRITDLCSEYGYSINCLSELSGITQSTVNDIVNCKSKNVGIITIKKLCEGLCITLEEFFTDPLFREFN
;
A
#
# COMPACT_ATOMS: atom_id res chain seq x y z
N MET A 1 19.30 -8.30 55.77
CA MET A 1 18.67 -9.58 55.36
C MET A 1 17.79 -9.32 54.15
N GLY A 2 18.07 -10.01 53.03
CA GLY A 2 17.12 -10.30 51.95
C GLY A 2 16.72 -9.18 50.98
N ALA A 3 17.40 -9.08 49.84
CA ALA A 3 16.85 -8.46 48.64
C ALA A 3 15.95 -9.48 47.92
N SER A 4 14.69 -9.14 47.63
CA SER A 4 13.77 -9.94 46.81
C SER A 4 13.47 -9.22 45.50
N GLY A 5 14.35 -9.42 44.51
CA GLY A 5 14.11 -9.03 43.12
C GLY A 5 13.08 -9.97 42.49
N SER A 6 11.87 -9.46 42.26
CA SER A 6 10.81 -10.15 41.52
C SER A 6 11.11 -10.09 40.02
N GLY A 7 11.95 -11.00 39.52
CA GLY A 7 12.16 -11.20 38.09
C GLY A 7 10.95 -11.91 37.48
N LYS A 8 9.91 -11.15 37.08
CA LYS A 8 8.88 -11.70 36.19
C LYS A 8 9.50 -11.87 34.80
N SER A 9 9.84 -13.10 34.44
CA SER A 9 10.19 -13.47 33.08
C SER A 9 8.99 -13.24 32.17
N PHE A 10 9.08 -12.25 31.29
CA PHE A 10 8.15 -12.11 30.16
C PHE A 10 8.49 -13.20 29.13
N SER A 11 8.04 -14.42 29.37
CA SER A 11 8.01 -15.48 28.36
C SER A 11 6.91 -15.14 27.35
N ALA A 12 7.24 -14.45 26.26
CA ALA A 12 6.33 -14.30 25.13
C ALA A 12 5.95 -15.69 24.60
N THR A 13 4.66 -15.98 24.46
CA THR A 13 4.22 -17.27 23.93
C THR A 13 4.55 -17.37 22.43
N ALA A 14 4.66 -18.59 21.90
CA ALA A 14 4.83 -18.79 20.47
C ALA A 14 3.71 -18.12 19.64
N ALA A 15 2.49 -18.05 20.19
CA ALA A 15 1.36 -17.35 19.58
C ALA A 15 1.56 -15.83 19.54
N ASP A 16 2.10 -15.23 20.61
CA ASP A 16 2.43 -13.79 20.65
C ASP A 16 3.51 -13.45 19.61
N ILE A 17 4.54 -14.30 19.50
CA ILE A 17 5.63 -14.13 18.53
C ILE A 17 5.10 -14.29 17.09
N LEU A 18 4.21 -15.26 16.83
CA LEU A 18 3.58 -15.47 15.53
C LEU A 18 2.67 -14.29 15.14
N LYS A 19 1.89 -13.76 16.09
CA LYS A 19 1.04 -12.57 15.89
C LYS A 19 1.88 -11.34 15.56
N LEU A 20 2.95 -11.10 16.32
CA LEU A 20 3.88 -9.98 16.07
C LEU A 20 4.58 -10.07 14.71
N LYS A 21 4.94 -11.28 14.26
CA LYS A 21 5.49 -11.48 12.91
C LYS A 21 4.45 -11.17 11.82
N LYS A 22 3.22 -11.65 11.99
CA LYS A 22 2.11 -11.42 11.05
C LYS A 22 1.69 -9.95 11.00
N ASP A 23 1.67 -9.26 12.13
CA ASP A 23 1.35 -7.84 12.22
C ASP A 23 2.43 -6.98 11.53
N LYS A 24 3.72 -7.32 11.69
CA LYS A 24 4.82 -6.67 10.96
C LYS A 24 4.73 -6.88 9.45
N GLU A 25 4.43 -8.10 9.01
CA GLU A 25 4.28 -8.42 7.58
C GLU A 25 3.08 -7.69 6.96
N ASN A 26 1.92 -7.71 7.63
CA ASN A 26 0.73 -6.98 7.21
C ASN A 26 0.99 -5.46 7.14
N LYS A 27 1.81 -4.92 8.05
CA LYS A 27 2.22 -3.50 8.04
C LYS A 27 3.12 -3.15 6.85
N ARG A 28 3.97 -4.08 6.40
CA ARG A 28 4.83 -3.90 5.21
C ARG A 28 4.01 -3.94 3.91
N SER A 29 3.08 -4.88 3.80
CA SER A 29 2.14 -4.96 2.68
C SER A 29 1.28 -3.70 2.55
N GLU A 30 0.81 -3.15 3.68
CA GLU A 30 0.04 -1.91 3.71
C GLU A 30 0.84 -0.67 3.25
N ALA A 31 2.17 -0.70 3.40
CA ALA A 31 3.04 0.38 2.93
C ALA A 31 3.09 0.46 1.39
N VAL A 32 3.11 -0.70 0.71
CA VAL A 32 3.10 -0.75 -0.77
C VAL A 32 1.78 -0.22 -1.32
N SER A 33 0.64 -0.62 -0.74
CA SER A 33 -0.68 -0.11 -1.17
C SER A 33 -0.79 1.40 -1.01
N LYS A 34 -0.20 1.97 0.06
CA LYS A 34 -0.13 3.41 0.28
C LYS A 34 0.72 4.12 -0.76
N ALA A 35 1.87 3.55 -1.14
CA ALA A 35 2.70 4.09 -2.21
C ALA A 35 1.94 4.10 -3.56
N VAL A 36 1.23 3.02 -3.88
CA VAL A 36 0.37 2.95 -5.09
C VAL A 36 -0.74 3.99 -5.05
N SER A 37 -1.47 4.11 -3.94
CA SER A 37 -2.51 5.13 -3.75
C SER A 37 -1.97 6.55 -3.95
N LYS A 38 -0.83 6.84 -3.32
CA LYS A 38 -0.20 8.15 -3.41
C LYS A 38 0.23 8.45 -4.84
N ARG A 39 0.88 7.50 -5.52
CA ARG A 39 1.32 7.68 -6.92
C ARG A 39 0.14 7.97 -7.86
N ILE A 40 -0.99 7.29 -7.70
CA ILE A 40 -2.20 7.54 -8.50
C ILE A 40 -2.71 8.97 -8.25
N THR A 41 -2.75 9.40 -6.99
CA THR A 41 -3.26 10.72 -6.62
C THR A 41 -2.34 11.84 -7.12
N ASP A 42 -1.02 11.65 -7.00
CA ASP A 42 -0.01 12.61 -7.47
C ASP A 42 -0.10 12.76 -9.00
N LEU A 43 -0.22 11.65 -9.75
CA LEU A 43 -0.41 11.68 -11.21
C LEU A 43 -1.73 12.36 -11.59
N CYS A 44 -2.85 12.04 -10.93
CA CYS A 44 -4.11 12.75 -11.16
C CYS A 44 -3.96 14.26 -10.97
N SER A 45 -3.25 14.70 -9.93
CA SER A 45 -2.99 16.12 -9.69
C SER A 45 -2.10 16.75 -10.77
N GLU A 46 -1.08 16.04 -11.24
CA GLU A 46 -0.14 16.51 -12.28
C GLU A 46 -0.84 16.69 -13.63
N TYR A 47 -1.70 15.75 -14.03
CA TYR A 47 -2.45 15.80 -15.29
C TYR A 47 -3.76 16.62 -15.19
N GLY A 48 -4.13 17.10 -14.01
CA GLY A 48 -5.40 17.81 -13.79
C GLY A 48 -6.64 16.90 -13.90
N TYR A 49 -6.49 15.61 -13.63
CA TYR A 49 -7.57 14.63 -13.70
C TYR A 49 -8.27 14.46 -12.35
N SER A 50 -9.60 14.40 -12.39
CA SER A 50 -10.37 13.87 -11.28
C SER A 50 -10.28 12.34 -11.22
N ILE A 51 -10.57 11.74 -10.06
CA ILE A 51 -10.66 10.29 -9.92
C ILE A 51 -11.71 9.69 -10.87
N ASN A 52 -12.82 10.40 -11.11
CA ASN A 52 -13.82 9.96 -12.08
C ASN A 52 -13.25 9.90 -13.50
N CYS A 53 -12.55 10.96 -13.90
CA CYS A 53 -11.92 11.04 -15.22
C CYS A 53 -10.93 9.88 -15.43
N LEU A 54 -10.06 9.61 -14.45
CA LEU A 54 -9.13 8.47 -14.54
C LEU A 54 -9.88 7.12 -14.62
N SER A 55 -11.00 6.98 -13.89
CA SER A 55 -11.82 5.76 -13.92
C SER A 55 -12.37 5.49 -15.32
N GLU A 56 -12.91 6.54 -15.97
CA GLU A 56 -13.40 6.49 -17.35
C GLU A 56 -12.27 6.16 -18.34
N LEU A 57 -11.13 6.86 -18.25
CA LEU A 57 -9.99 6.67 -19.14
C LEU A 57 -9.36 5.28 -19.03
N SER A 58 -9.30 4.72 -17.82
CA SER A 58 -8.71 3.40 -17.56
C SER A 58 -9.68 2.23 -17.76
N GLY A 59 -10.97 2.50 -17.98
CA GLY A 59 -12.01 1.46 -18.02
C GLY A 59 -12.09 0.67 -16.71
N ILE A 60 -11.84 1.32 -15.57
CA ILE A 60 -11.97 0.77 -14.22
C ILE A 60 -13.14 1.48 -13.54
N THR A 61 -13.94 0.75 -12.75
CA THR A 61 -15.05 1.39 -12.04
C THR A 61 -14.54 2.43 -11.03
N GLN A 62 -15.27 3.53 -10.89
CA GLN A 62 -14.91 4.59 -9.95
C GLN A 62 -14.82 4.08 -8.50
N SER A 63 -15.68 3.12 -8.11
CA SER A 63 -15.59 2.48 -6.79
C SER A 63 -14.24 1.80 -6.58
N THR A 64 -13.74 1.07 -7.59
CA THR A 64 -12.44 0.41 -7.50
C THR A 64 -11.31 1.42 -7.36
N VAL A 65 -11.30 2.50 -8.16
CA VAL A 65 -10.26 3.53 -8.04
C VAL A 65 -10.35 4.22 -6.68
N ASN A 66 -11.56 4.53 -6.20
CA ASN A 66 -11.79 5.05 -4.85
C ASN A 66 -11.26 4.12 -3.75
N ASP A 67 -11.47 2.81 -3.86
CA ASP A 67 -10.98 1.86 -2.88
C ASP A 67 -9.44 1.77 -2.87
N ILE A 68 -8.80 1.97 -4.02
CA ILE A 68 -7.35 2.05 -4.12
C ILE A 68 -6.83 3.32 -3.47
N VAL A 69 -7.32 4.50 -3.87
CA VAL A 69 -6.82 5.79 -3.35
C VAL A 69 -7.12 5.96 -1.86
N ASN A 70 -8.25 5.43 -1.37
CA ASN A 70 -8.57 5.43 0.06
C ASN A 70 -7.90 4.27 0.84
N CYS A 71 -6.96 3.54 0.23
CA CYS A 71 -6.21 2.44 0.85
C CYS A 71 -7.09 1.32 1.42
N LYS A 72 -8.31 1.15 0.92
CA LYS A 72 -9.21 0.04 1.28
C LYS A 72 -8.80 -1.24 0.58
N SER A 73 -8.22 -1.12 -0.63
CA SER A 73 -7.63 -2.23 -1.35
C SER A 73 -6.18 -2.46 -0.92
N LYS A 74 -5.95 -3.54 -0.17
CA LYS A 74 -4.61 -3.92 0.29
C LYS A 74 -3.77 -4.60 -0.80
N ASN A 75 -4.40 -5.17 -1.81
CA ASN A 75 -3.75 -5.93 -2.87
C ASN A 75 -4.21 -5.44 -4.24
N VAL A 76 -3.61 -4.34 -4.70
CA VAL A 76 -3.86 -3.83 -6.05
C VAL A 76 -3.13 -4.71 -7.06
N GLY A 77 -3.87 -5.38 -7.92
CA GLY A 77 -3.28 -6.26 -8.94
C GLY A 77 -2.52 -5.47 -10.01
N ILE A 78 -1.44 -6.05 -10.53
CA ILE A 78 -0.61 -5.41 -11.57
C ILE A 78 -1.42 -5.09 -12.84
N ILE A 79 -2.43 -5.89 -13.19
CA ILE A 79 -3.33 -5.64 -14.32
C ILE A 79 -4.15 -4.37 -14.10
N THR A 80 -4.61 -4.14 -12.87
CA THR A 80 -5.31 -2.91 -12.49
C THR A 80 -4.39 -1.69 -12.64
N ILE A 81 -3.14 -1.80 -12.18
CA ILE A 81 -2.14 -0.73 -12.32
C ILE A 81 -1.85 -0.47 -13.80
N LYS A 82 -1.69 -1.50 -14.62
CA LYS A 82 -1.50 -1.37 -16.08
C LYS A 82 -2.64 -0.60 -16.74
N LYS A 83 -3.89 -0.93 -16.41
CA LYS A 83 -5.06 -0.22 -16.95
C LYS A 83 -5.11 1.25 -16.52
N LEU A 84 -4.71 1.56 -15.28
CA LEU A 84 -4.58 2.95 -14.81
C LEU A 84 -3.48 3.69 -15.59
N CYS A 85 -2.34 3.03 -15.84
CA CYS A 85 -1.25 3.60 -16.65
C CYS A 85 -1.70 3.87 -18.10
N GLU A 86 -2.46 2.95 -18.71
CA GLU A 86 -3.07 3.15 -20.02
C GLU A 86 -3.98 4.39 -20.04
N GLY A 87 -4.81 4.57 -19.01
CA GLY A 87 -5.66 5.77 -18.88
C GLY A 87 -4.88 7.06 -18.64
N LEU A 88 -3.64 6.98 -18.16
CA LEU A 88 -2.74 8.12 -17.94
C LEU A 88 -1.75 8.33 -19.09
N CYS A 89 -1.77 7.47 -20.12
CA CYS A 89 -0.80 7.45 -21.22
C CYS A 89 0.66 7.33 -20.75
N ILE A 90 0.91 6.56 -19.70
CA ILE A 90 2.25 6.24 -19.20
C ILE A 90 2.50 4.73 -19.23
N THR A 91 3.76 4.35 -19.14
CA THR A 91 4.21 2.97 -18.97
C THR A 91 4.19 2.53 -17.50
N LEU A 92 4.20 1.22 -17.27
CA LEU A 92 4.39 0.67 -15.92
C LEU A 92 5.75 1.09 -15.32
N GLU A 93 6.79 1.23 -16.16
CA GLU A 93 8.11 1.69 -15.74
C GLU A 93 8.04 3.11 -15.17
N GLU A 94 7.39 4.04 -15.88
CA GLU A 94 7.19 5.43 -15.42
C GLU A 94 6.35 5.50 -14.15
N PHE A 95 5.40 4.57 -13.97
CA PHE A 95 4.63 4.47 -12.74
C PHE A 95 5.53 4.10 -11.55
N PHE A 96 6.38 3.08 -11.68
CA PHE A 96 7.17 2.50 -10.59
C PHE A 96 8.56 3.12 -10.37
N THR A 97 9.05 3.96 -11.29
CA THR A 97 10.35 4.66 -11.15
C THR A 97 10.31 5.78 -10.09
N ASP A 98 9.11 6.13 -9.62
CA ASP A 98 8.90 7.13 -8.57
C ASP A 98 9.65 6.78 -7.27
N PRO A 99 10.28 7.75 -6.58
CA PRO A 99 10.97 7.53 -5.31
C PRO A 99 10.15 6.80 -4.24
N LEU A 100 8.82 6.88 -4.27
CA LEU A 100 7.91 6.14 -3.39
C LEU A 100 8.17 4.64 -3.37
N PHE A 101 8.74 4.06 -4.44
CA PHE A 101 8.94 2.62 -4.55
C PHE A 101 10.36 2.14 -4.21
N ARG A 102 11.30 3.05 -3.92
CA ARG A 102 12.73 2.70 -3.71
C ARG A 102 13.02 1.92 -2.43
N GLU A 103 12.13 1.95 -1.46
CA GLU A 103 12.29 1.30 -0.16
C GLU A 103 11.73 -0.14 -0.09
N PHE A 104 11.14 -0.63 -1.18
CA PHE A 104 10.55 -1.96 -1.25
C PHE A 104 11.53 -2.96 -1.88
N ASN A 105 12.21 -3.75 -1.03
CA ASN A 105 13.12 -4.84 -1.41
C ASN A 105 12.57 -6.24 -1.09
#